data_AF-A0A7J8SHB7-F1
#
_entry.id   AF-A0A7J8SHB7-F1
#
_cell.length_a   1.000
_cell.length_b   1.000
_cell.length_c   1.000
_cell.angle_alpha   90.00
_cell.angle_beta   90.00
_cell.angle_gamma   90.00
#
_symmetry.space_group_name_H-M   'P 1'
#
loop_
_entity.id
_entity.type
_entity.pdbx_description
1 polymer ?
#
loop_
_entity_poly.entity_id
_entity_poly.type
_entity_poly.pdbx_seq_one_letter_code
_entity_poly.pdbx_strand_id
1 'polypeptide(L)'
;MISIYQKIKQITLEEKDSEDFEVAFVSNDRDHQCSFDSCFGTMQWLALPFEDPTIKSLAKYFDVQAFPYLIIIGREGKTVTKKARSLLNLYKENAYPFTDAKMELLEKEMEEAAKNLPKSEYHADHRHELSLVSEGTGGGPFICCDCDERGLAGLTNVWNA
;
A
#
# COMPACT_ATOMS: atom_id res chain seq x y z
N MET A 1 -5.17 -1.04 -7.05
CA MET A 1 -6.08 -0.49 -6.03
C MET A 1 -7.54 -0.83 -6.32
N ILE A 2 -8.11 -0.49 -7.48
CA ILE A 2 -9.52 -0.84 -7.82
C ILE A 2 -9.81 -2.34 -7.67
N SER A 3 -8.96 -3.21 -8.24
CA SER A 3 -9.13 -4.66 -8.09
C SER A 3 -9.05 -5.14 -6.63
N ILE A 4 -8.19 -4.54 -5.81
CA ILE A 4 -8.08 -4.87 -4.38
C ILE A 4 -9.36 -4.48 -3.66
N TYR A 5 -9.88 -3.27 -3.92
CA TYR A 5 -11.15 -2.81 -3.35
C TYR A 5 -12.31 -3.75 -3.67
N GLN A 6 -12.45 -4.15 -4.92
CA GLN A 6 -13.50 -5.09 -5.35
C GLN A 6 -13.38 -6.44 -4.64
N LYS A 7 -12.15 -6.96 -4.49
CA LYS A 7 -11.92 -8.21 -3.76
C LYS A 7 -12.28 -8.08 -2.28
N ILE A 8 -11.87 -7.00 -1.61
CA ILE A 8 -12.22 -6.78 -0.20
C ILE A 8 -13.75 -6.64 -0.06
N LYS A 9 -14.41 -5.89 -0.96
CA LYS A 9 -15.88 -5.81 -0.98
C LYS A 9 -16.55 -7.17 -1.17
N GLN A 10 -16.01 -8.03 -2.03
CA GLN A 10 -16.52 -9.38 -2.22
C GLN A 10 -16.36 -10.23 -0.95
N ILE A 11 -15.19 -10.21 -0.31
CA ILE A 11 -14.94 -10.91 0.96
C ILE A 11 -15.95 -10.46 2.02
N THR A 12 -16.17 -9.14 2.14
CA THR A 12 -17.10 -8.61 3.14
C THR A 12 -18.57 -8.97 2.86
N LEU A 13 -18.94 -9.22 1.60
CA LEU A 13 -20.29 -9.68 1.27
C LEU A 13 -20.52 -11.15 1.61
N GLU A 14 -19.47 -11.97 1.56
CA GLU A 14 -19.53 -13.41 1.84
C GLU A 14 -19.45 -13.71 3.35
N GLU A 15 -18.71 -12.89 4.10
CA GLU A 15 -18.54 -13.03 5.55
C GLU A 15 -19.64 -12.30 6.33
N LYS A 16 -20.55 -13.07 6.94
CA LYS A 16 -21.71 -12.54 7.70
C LYS A 16 -21.39 -11.59 8.86
N ASP A 17 -20.18 -11.67 9.43
CA ASP A 17 -19.74 -10.86 10.57
C ASP A 17 -18.68 -9.82 10.19
N SER A 18 -18.41 -9.65 8.89
CA SER A 18 -17.44 -8.65 8.44
C SER A 18 -18.01 -7.23 8.55
N GLU A 19 -17.15 -6.29 8.92
CA GLU A 19 -17.53 -4.88 8.96
C GLU A 19 -17.58 -4.32 7.54
N ASP A 20 -18.62 -3.55 7.23
CA ASP A 20 -18.64 -2.78 5.99
C ASP A 20 -17.66 -1.60 6.10
N PHE A 21 -17.10 -1.21 4.96
CA PHE A 21 -16.15 -0.11 4.85
C PHE A 21 -16.45 0.74 3.62
N GLU A 22 -15.97 1.97 3.62
CA GLU A 22 -16.06 2.84 2.45
C GLU A 22 -14.70 3.52 2.22
N VAL A 23 -14.42 3.86 0.98
CA VAL A 23 -13.24 4.66 0.62
C VAL A 23 -13.71 6.07 0.26
N ALA A 24 -12.99 7.08 0.74
CA ALA A 24 -13.20 8.46 0.35
C ALA A 24 -11.93 8.97 -0.33
N PHE A 25 -12.03 9.25 -1.63
CA PHE A 25 -10.96 9.85 -2.41
C PHE A 25 -10.82 11.34 -2.04
N VAL A 26 -9.59 11.74 -1.79
CA VAL A 26 -9.23 13.12 -1.46
C VAL A 26 -8.13 13.54 -2.41
N SER A 27 -8.50 14.31 -3.45
CA SER A 27 -7.51 14.90 -4.35
C SER A 27 -6.96 16.18 -3.73
N ASN A 28 -5.64 16.24 -3.61
CA ASN A 28 -4.90 17.44 -3.25
C ASN A 28 -4.11 17.96 -4.45
N ASP A 29 -4.49 17.52 -5.66
CA ASP A 29 -3.87 17.98 -6.89
C ASP A 29 -4.27 19.44 -7.14
N ARG A 30 -3.32 20.21 -7.69
CA ARG A 30 -3.55 21.61 -8.07
C ARG A 30 -4.12 21.75 -9.49
N ASP A 31 -4.30 20.62 -10.17
CA ASP A 31 -4.79 20.56 -11.55
C ASP A 31 -6.26 20.98 -11.64
N HIS A 32 -6.74 21.18 -12.87
CA HIS A 32 -8.13 21.54 -13.12
C HIS A 32 -9.10 20.37 -12.86
N GLN A 33 -10.36 20.71 -12.51
CA GLN A 33 -11.49 19.80 -12.28
C GLN A 33 -11.56 18.56 -13.19
N CYS A 34 -11.22 18.70 -14.49
CA CYS A 34 -11.24 17.59 -15.44
C CYS A 34 -10.34 16.40 -15.05
N SER A 35 -9.18 16.65 -14.42
CA SER A 35 -8.29 15.58 -13.95
C SER A 35 -8.92 14.82 -12.77
N PHE A 36 -9.54 15.56 -11.84
CA PHE A 36 -10.30 14.96 -10.74
C PHE A 36 -11.43 14.08 -11.27
N ASP A 37 -12.24 14.60 -12.21
CA ASP A 37 -13.38 13.87 -12.77
C ASP A 37 -12.93 12.60 -13.52
N SER A 38 -11.82 12.66 -14.24
CA SER A 38 -11.26 11.49 -14.93
C SER A 38 -10.81 10.41 -13.96
N CYS A 39 -10.09 10.78 -12.90
CA CYS A 39 -9.67 9.82 -11.87
C CYS A 39 -10.88 9.27 -11.11
N PHE A 40 -11.76 10.14 -10.62
CA PHE A 40 -12.94 9.77 -9.86
C PHE A 40 -13.90 8.88 -10.67
N GLY A 41 -14.13 9.20 -11.94
CA GLY A 41 -15.03 8.44 -12.82
C GLY A 41 -14.61 6.99 -13.07
N THR A 42 -13.35 6.64 -12.80
CA THR A 42 -12.87 5.25 -12.88
C THR A 42 -13.05 4.47 -11.59
N MET A 43 -13.51 5.12 -10.51
CA MET A 43 -13.52 4.57 -9.17
C MET A 43 -14.94 4.43 -8.62
N GLN A 44 -15.17 3.42 -7.78
CA GLN A 44 -16.49 3.09 -7.23
C GLN A 44 -16.73 3.64 -5.82
N TRP A 45 -15.82 4.49 -5.35
CA TRP A 45 -15.79 4.99 -3.98
C TRP A 45 -16.16 6.47 -3.91
N LEU A 46 -16.46 6.98 -2.71
CA LEU A 46 -16.83 8.38 -2.48
C LEU A 46 -15.65 9.32 -2.75
N ALA A 47 -15.91 10.61 -2.86
CA ALA A 47 -14.87 11.63 -2.89
C ALA A 47 -15.30 12.88 -2.12
N LEU A 48 -14.34 13.58 -1.53
CA LEU A 48 -14.56 14.96 -1.11
C LEU A 48 -14.70 15.84 -2.36
N PRO A 49 -15.54 16.89 -2.30
CA PRO A 49 -15.64 17.86 -3.37
C PRO A 49 -14.26 18.44 -3.72
N PHE A 50 -14.03 18.66 -5.01
CA PHE A 50 -12.81 19.31 -5.47
C PHE A 50 -12.68 20.71 -4.84
N GLU A 51 -11.46 21.09 -4.46
CA GLU A 51 -11.12 22.34 -3.73
C GLU A 51 -11.77 22.52 -2.34
N ASP A 52 -12.33 21.48 -1.73
CA ASP A 52 -12.86 21.59 -0.37
C ASP A 52 -11.76 22.08 0.62
N PRO A 53 -12.02 23.14 1.41
CA PRO A 53 -11.02 23.73 2.29
C PRO A 53 -10.51 22.76 3.37
N THR A 54 -11.28 21.71 3.69
CA THR A 54 -10.89 20.67 4.66
C THR A 54 -9.73 19.80 4.16
N ILE A 55 -9.54 19.68 2.84
CA ILE A 55 -8.50 18.83 2.23
C ILE A 55 -7.11 19.19 2.75
N LYS A 56 -6.78 20.49 2.76
CA LYS A 56 -5.49 21.00 3.27
C LYS A 56 -5.32 20.72 4.76
N SER A 57 -6.41 20.81 5.53
CA SER A 57 -6.40 20.53 6.96
C SER A 57 -6.18 19.03 7.24
N LEU A 58 -6.80 18.15 6.45
CA LEU A 58 -6.62 16.69 6.53
C LEU A 58 -5.19 16.29 6.16
N ALA A 59 -4.66 16.80 5.05
CA ALA A 59 -3.29 16.52 4.62
C ALA A 59 -2.27 16.91 5.72
N LYS A 60 -2.48 18.08 6.34
CA LYS A 60 -1.65 18.53 7.47
C LYS A 60 -1.85 17.67 8.73
N TYR A 61 -3.08 17.36 9.09
CA TYR A 61 -3.41 16.57 10.29
C TYR A 61 -2.78 15.17 10.23
N PHE A 62 -2.86 14.54 9.05
CA PHE A 62 -2.29 13.21 8.85
C PHE A 62 -0.80 13.20 8.54
N ASP A 63 -0.20 14.38 8.33
CA ASP A 63 1.21 14.55 7.94
C ASP A 63 1.53 13.83 6.62
N VAL A 64 0.71 14.10 5.60
CA VAL A 64 0.85 13.46 4.28
C VAL A 64 2.01 14.10 3.52
N GLN A 65 3.09 13.34 3.35
CA GLN A 65 4.33 13.82 2.72
C GLN A 65 4.42 13.51 1.21
N ALA A 66 3.81 12.40 0.77
CA ALA A 66 3.86 11.97 -0.62
C ALA A 66 2.57 11.24 -1.02
N PHE A 67 2.18 11.38 -2.29
CA PHE A 67 1.02 10.71 -2.87
C PHE A 67 1.49 9.58 -3.82
N PRO A 68 0.73 8.48 -3.96
CA PRO A 68 -0.56 8.19 -3.31
C PRO A 68 -0.43 7.75 -1.85
N TYR A 69 -1.28 8.29 -0.98
CA TYR A 69 -1.33 7.98 0.46
C TYR A 69 -2.68 7.36 0.84
N LEU A 70 -2.70 6.40 1.77
CA LEU A 70 -3.93 5.73 2.22
C LEU A 70 -3.90 5.54 3.73
N ILE A 71 -4.99 5.95 4.38
CA ILE A 71 -5.16 5.93 5.84
C ILE A 71 -6.42 5.14 6.15
N ILE A 72 -6.32 4.19 7.08
CA ILE A 72 -7.46 3.46 7.60
C ILE A 72 -7.94 4.14 8.88
N ILE A 73 -9.22 4.47 8.90
CA ILE A 73 -9.91 5.03 10.06
C ILE A 73 -10.92 3.98 10.53
N GLY A 74 -10.86 3.62 11.81
CA GLY A 74 -11.77 2.67 12.42
C GLY A 74 -13.12 3.31 12.76
N ARG A 75 -14.10 2.49 13.14
CA ARG A 75 -15.48 2.91 13.43
C ARG A 75 -15.60 4.00 14.50
N GLU A 76 -14.65 4.05 15.43
CA GLU A 76 -14.58 5.08 16.48
C GLU A 76 -14.01 6.43 15.98
N GLY A 77 -13.71 6.58 14.70
CA GLY A 77 -13.04 7.75 14.12
C GLY A 77 -11.54 7.83 14.42
N LYS A 78 -10.97 6.79 15.04
CA LYS A 78 -9.53 6.70 15.33
C LYS A 78 -8.76 6.15 14.14
N THR A 79 -7.54 6.63 13.93
CA THR A 79 -6.63 6.08 12.93
C THR A 79 -6.21 4.67 13.34
N VAL A 80 -6.49 3.69 12.48
CA VAL A 80 -5.98 2.32 12.62
C VAL A 80 -4.56 2.25 12.08
N THR A 81 -4.35 2.71 10.85
CA THR A 81 -3.00 2.76 10.27
C THR A 81 -2.86 3.85 9.20
N LYS A 82 -1.69 4.49 9.16
CA LYS A 82 -1.27 5.39 8.08
C LYS A 82 -0.42 4.70 7.01
N LYS A 83 -0.07 3.42 7.22
CA LYS A 83 0.82 2.63 6.34
C LYS A 83 0.06 1.76 5.34
N ALA A 84 -1.26 1.95 5.23
CA ALA A 84 -2.15 1.07 4.49
C ALA A 84 -1.72 0.86 3.03
N ARG A 85 -1.15 1.90 2.40
CA ARG A 85 -0.63 1.81 1.03
C ARG A 85 0.47 0.75 0.91
N SER A 86 1.44 0.75 1.83
CA SER A 86 2.53 -0.23 1.85
C SER A 86 2.01 -1.62 2.17
N LEU A 87 1.09 -1.74 3.14
CA LEU A 87 0.48 -3.01 3.50
C LEU A 87 -0.28 -3.63 2.33
N LEU A 88 -1.02 -2.83 1.57
CA LEU A 88 -1.70 -3.28 0.35
C LEU A 88 -0.72 -3.63 -0.78
N ASN A 89 0.46 -3.02 -0.84
CA ASN A 89 1.47 -3.40 -1.82
C ASN A 89 2.02 -4.78 -1.51
N LEU A 90 2.34 -5.04 -0.23
CA LEU A 90 2.96 -6.27 0.26
C LEU A 90 1.95 -7.43 0.33
N TYR A 91 0.82 -7.24 1.01
CA TYR A 91 -0.13 -8.32 1.33
C TYR A 91 -1.42 -8.30 0.48
N LYS A 92 -1.60 -7.31 -0.41
CA LYS A 92 -2.81 -7.16 -1.25
C LYS A 92 -4.09 -7.14 -0.41
N GLU A 93 -5.16 -7.79 -0.87
CA GLU A 93 -6.42 -7.94 -0.12
C GLU A 93 -6.26 -8.60 1.26
N ASN A 94 -5.23 -9.43 1.45
CA ASN A 94 -5.01 -10.12 2.73
C ASN A 94 -4.65 -9.15 3.86
N ALA A 95 -4.24 -7.93 3.56
CA ALA A 95 -4.00 -6.91 4.57
C ALA A 95 -5.29 -6.53 5.34
N TYR A 96 -6.47 -6.74 4.75
CA TYR A 96 -7.76 -6.50 5.41
C TYR A 96 -7.95 -7.48 6.60
N PRO A 97 -8.47 -7.04 7.77
CA PRO A 97 -9.04 -5.72 8.08
C PRO A 97 -8.03 -4.68 8.64
N PHE A 98 -6.73 -4.84 8.37
CA PHE A 98 -5.66 -3.94 8.82
C PHE A 98 -5.52 -3.85 10.35
N THR A 99 -5.98 -4.87 11.07
CA THR A 99 -5.84 -4.98 12.52
C THR A 99 -4.43 -5.44 12.90
N ASP A 100 -3.95 -5.02 14.06
CA ASP A 100 -2.62 -5.40 14.55
C ASP A 100 -2.43 -6.93 14.59
N ALA A 101 -3.46 -7.66 15.02
CA ALA A 101 -3.43 -9.13 15.04
C ALA A 101 -3.31 -9.75 13.64
N LYS A 102 -3.96 -9.16 12.62
CA LYS A 102 -3.80 -9.60 11.23
C LYS A 102 -2.41 -9.28 10.71
N MET A 103 -1.84 -8.13 11.09
CA MET A 103 -0.50 -7.74 10.69
C MET A 103 0.57 -8.66 11.29
N GLU A 104 0.47 -8.97 12.58
CA GLU A 104 1.38 -9.90 13.26
C GLU A 104 1.35 -11.30 12.60
N LEU A 105 0.16 -11.79 12.23
CA LEU A 105 0.01 -13.06 11.52
C LEU A 105 0.70 -13.04 10.15
N LEU A 106 0.47 -11.99 9.35
CA LEU A 106 1.05 -11.87 8.01
C LEU A 106 2.58 -11.69 8.05
N GLU A 107 3.08 -10.94 9.03
CA GLU A 107 4.53 -10.77 9.25
C GLU A 107 5.18 -12.11 9.61
N LYS A 108 4.56 -12.89 10.49
CA LYS A 108 5.05 -14.22 10.86
C LYS A 108 5.04 -15.19 9.69
N GLU A 109 3.96 -15.23 8.90
CA GLU A 109 3.88 -16.07 7.70
C GLU A 109 4.97 -15.72 6.69
N MET A 110 5.25 -14.43 6.51
CA MET A 110 6.32 -13.94 5.64
C MET A 110 7.71 -14.32 6.17
N GLU A 111 7.96 -14.22 7.48
CA GLU A 111 9.23 -14.63 8.08
C GLU A 111 9.48 -16.13 7.95
N GLU A 112 8.47 -16.96 8.21
CA GLU A 112 8.57 -18.41 8.03
C GLU A 112 8.80 -18.78 6.55
N ALA A 113 8.16 -18.09 5.61
CA ALA A 113 8.41 -18.27 4.18
C ALA A 113 9.86 -17.85 3.82
N ALA A 114 10.36 -16.75 4.40
CA ALA A 114 11.70 -16.24 4.14
C ALA A 114 12.82 -17.18 4.59
N LYS A 115 12.61 -18.03 5.62
CA LYS A 115 13.58 -19.05 6.06
C LYS A 115 13.95 -20.04 4.96
N ASN A 116 13.07 -20.24 3.99
CA ASN A 116 13.26 -21.17 2.88
C ASN A 116 13.74 -20.48 1.59
N LEU A 117 13.90 -19.15 1.60
CA LEU A 117 14.40 -18.41 0.45
C LEU A 117 15.94 -18.47 0.37
N PRO A 118 16.51 -18.40 -0.83
CA PRO A 118 17.94 -18.20 -0.97
C PRO A 118 18.33 -16.87 -0.32
N LYS A 119 19.54 -16.78 0.22
CA LYS A 119 20.05 -15.53 0.83
C LYS A 119 20.47 -14.50 -0.22
N SER A 120 20.61 -14.94 -1.46
CA SER A 120 21.12 -14.16 -2.56
C SER A 120 20.67 -14.71 -3.92
N GLU A 121 20.67 -13.86 -4.94
CA GLU A 121 20.35 -14.25 -6.32
C GLU A 121 21.13 -13.40 -7.33
N TYR A 122 21.28 -13.92 -8.55
CA TYR A 122 21.75 -13.14 -9.69
C TYR A 122 20.59 -12.40 -10.33
N HIS A 123 20.69 -11.07 -10.42
CA HIS A 123 19.70 -10.24 -11.11
C HIS A 123 20.09 -10.04 -12.57
N ALA A 124 19.15 -10.14 -13.51
CA ALA A 124 19.44 -10.03 -14.94
C ALA A 124 20.09 -8.68 -15.34
N ASP A 125 19.73 -7.60 -14.62
CA ASP A 125 20.26 -6.26 -14.87
C ASP A 125 21.57 -5.96 -14.14
N HIS A 126 22.10 -6.89 -13.33
CA HIS A 126 23.34 -6.68 -12.57
C HIS A 126 24.35 -7.83 -12.78
N ARG A 127 25.65 -7.53 -12.75
CA ARG A 127 26.74 -8.51 -12.99
C ARG A 127 27.33 -9.14 -11.72
N HIS A 128 26.62 -9.00 -10.60
CA HIS A 128 27.05 -9.54 -9.31
C HIS A 128 25.84 -10.12 -8.57
N GLU A 129 26.14 -10.92 -7.56
CA GLU A 129 25.16 -11.52 -6.68
C GLU A 129 24.55 -10.44 -5.78
N LEU A 130 23.23 -10.41 -5.63
CA LEU A 130 22.50 -9.50 -4.76
C LEU A 130 22.02 -10.23 -3.52
N SER A 131 22.12 -9.61 -2.34
CA SER A 131 21.57 -10.16 -1.12
C SER A 131 20.07 -9.90 -1.03
N LEU A 132 19.31 -10.93 -0.67
CA LEU A 132 17.88 -10.84 -0.45
C LEU A 132 17.60 -10.32 0.96
N VAL A 133 16.82 -9.25 1.05
CA VAL A 133 16.29 -8.75 2.32
C VAL A 133 14.77 -8.64 2.29
N SER A 134 14.15 -8.89 3.43
CA SER A 134 12.76 -8.56 3.64
C SER A 134 12.67 -7.09 4.06
N GLU A 135 12.19 -6.22 3.17
CA GLU A 135 11.80 -4.87 3.56
C GLU A 135 10.26 -4.78 3.56
N GLY A 136 9.68 -4.28 4.65
CA GLY A 136 8.23 -4.20 4.88
C GLY A 136 7.47 -3.23 3.96
N THR A 137 8.08 -2.78 2.87
CA THR A 137 7.52 -1.85 1.88
C THR A 137 6.90 -2.56 0.68
N GLY A 138 7.22 -3.85 0.45
CA GLY A 138 6.58 -4.68 -0.58
C GLY A 138 7.14 -4.53 -1.99
N GLY A 139 8.47 -4.40 -2.11
CA GLY A 139 9.15 -4.26 -3.38
C GLY A 139 9.05 -2.85 -3.97
N GLY A 140 10.12 -2.43 -4.65
CA GLY A 140 10.24 -1.09 -5.21
C GLY A 140 11.57 -0.87 -5.93
N PRO A 141 11.77 0.31 -6.54
CA PRO A 141 13.07 0.68 -7.09
C PRO A 141 14.11 0.73 -5.96
N PHE A 142 15.24 0.07 -6.15
CA PHE A 142 16.39 0.09 -5.25
C PHE A 142 17.63 0.58 -6.00
N ILE A 143 18.64 1.04 -5.26
CA ILE A 143 19.95 1.38 -5.81
C ILE A 143 20.93 0.35 -5.27
N CYS A 144 21.67 -0.31 -6.16
CA CYS A 144 22.70 -1.26 -5.75
C CYS A 144 23.92 -0.52 -5.20
N CYS A 145 24.39 -0.87 -4.00
CA CYS A 145 25.59 -0.29 -3.40
C CYS A 145 26.90 -0.69 -4.09
N ASP A 146 26.92 -1.80 -4.85
CA ASP A 146 28.13 -2.29 -5.52
C ASP A 146 28.38 -1.62 -6.89
N CYS A 147 27.31 -1.28 -7.62
CA CYS A 147 27.41 -0.72 -8.97
C CYS A 147 26.69 0.62 -9.18
N ASP A 148 26.02 1.16 -8.17
CA ASP A 148 25.21 2.39 -8.23
C ASP A 148 24.09 2.39 -9.28
N GLU A 149 23.77 1.22 -9.85
CA GLU A 149 22.69 1.05 -10.83
C GLU A 149 21.34 0.85 -10.14
N ARG A 150 20.27 1.34 -10.78
CA ARG A 150 18.90 1.19 -10.29
C ARG A 150 18.31 -0.15 -10.72
N GLY A 151 17.76 -0.90 -9.78
CA GLY A 151 17.00 -2.13 -10.05
C GLY A 151 15.55 -2.02 -9.59
N LEU A 152 14.72 -3.01 -9.96
CA LEU A 152 13.33 -3.14 -9.49
C LEU A 152 13.17 -4.44 -8.72
N ALA A 153 12.87 -4.34 -7.43
CA ALA A 153 12.65 -5.51 -6.59
C ALA A 153 11.21 -6.03 -6.75
N GLY A 154 11.03 -7.35 -6.74
CA GLY A 154 9.72 -8.00 -6.82
C GLY A 154 8.86 -7.75 -5.58
N LEU A 155 7.56 -8.04 -5.68
CA LEU A 155 6.56 -7.74 -4.63
C LEU A 155 6.83 -8.37 -3.24
N THR A 156 7.75 -9.32 -3.15
CA THR A 156 8.07 -10.05 -1.91
C THR A 156 9.47 -9.78 -1.36
N ASN A 157 10.37 -9.21 -2.16
CA ASN A 157 11.79 -9.14 -1.84
C ASN A 157 12.28 -7.73 -2.12
N VAL A 158 13.05 -7.16 -1.20
CA VAL A 158 13.90 -6.01 -1.49
C VAL A 158 15.34 -6.54 -1.57
N TRP A 159 16.09 -6.07 -2.55
CA TRP A 159 17.49 -6.45 -2.70
C TRP A 159 18.30 -5.43 -1.92
N ASN A 160 19.11 -5.87 -0.96
CA ASN A 160 20.17 -5.05 -0.40
C ASN A 160 21.48 -5.48 -1.03
N ALA A 161 22.31 -4.49 -1.32
CA ALA A 161 23.74 -4.67 -1.48
C ALA A 161 24.40 -4.56 -0.11
#